data_AF-A0A0L8HIH2-F1
#
_entry.id   AF-A0A0L8HIH2-F1
#
_cell.length_a   1.000
_cell.length_b   1.000
_cell.length_c   1.000
_cell.angle_alpha   90.00
_cell.angle_beta   90.00
_cell.angle_gamma   90.00
#
_symmetry.space_group_name_H-M   'P 1'
#
loop_
_entity.id
_entity.type
_entity.pdbx_description
1 polymer ?
#
loop_
_entity_poly.entity_id
_entity_poly.type
_entity_poly.pdbx_seq_one_letter_code
_entity_poly.pdbx_strand_id
1 'polypeptide(L)'
;MEKKRIDAMLMNTGRDVTMAIREDPSNYITILTGPFSYRFRIYQLKIHFGTVDNAGSEHTIGGQSFAAEIHLIAYNTDLYDNYTSALASPHGIVAIAIFAMLSEKTGNEFDVIGKEFENIRFKGEKRNISQVLLADIIPKTDHYMTYEGSLTQPGCQETVTWIILNKPIYVTKIQMRQLRQMNQEETPGSILLGNNIRPTMPLNRRTIRTNISPEAQSKECSIKKELFYTVGEKYQGLSTKKTKITTEEDANKESVDNISETDADKEENMEGKIE
;
A
#
# COMPACT_ATOMS: atom_id res chain seq x y z
N MET A 1 -10.25 -15.71 -5.36
CA MET A 1 -10.37 -15.21 -6.76
C MET A 1 -10.59 -16.40 -7.69
N GLU A 2 -11.42 -16.28 -8.72
CA GLU A 2 -11.73 -17.38 -9.66
C GLU A 2 -10.48 -17.82 -10.45
N LYS A 3 -10.31 -19.13 -10.63
CA LYS A 3 -9.22 -19.69 -11.45
C LYS A 3 -9.62 -19.69 -12.93
N LYS A 4 -9.67 -18.50 -13.51
CA LYS A 4 -10.11 -18.26 -14.89
C LYS A 4 -8.95 -17.76 -15.74
N ARG A 5 -8.79 -18.35 -16.93
CA ARG A 5 -7.84 -17.86 -17.94
C ARG A 5 -8.50 -16.73 -18.73
N ILE A 6 -7.75 -15.66 -18.95
CA ILE A 6 -8.22 -14.46 -19.62
C ILE A 6 -7.27 -14.03 -20.72
N ASP A 7 -7.81 -13.34 -21.71
CA ASP A 7 -7.04 -12.61 -22.70
C ASP A 7 -6.93 -11.14 -22.28
N ALA A 8 -5.71 -10.63 -22.32
CA ALA A 8 -5.39 -9.27 -21.95
C ALA A 8 -4.47 -8.62 -22.98
N MET A 9 -4.37 -7.28 -22.92
CA MET A 9 -3.50 -6.49 -23.76
C MET A 9 -2.54 -5.71 -22.88
N LEU A 10 -1.27 -6.07 -22.95
CA LEU A 10 -0.16 -5.36 -22.33
C LEU A 10 0.25 -4.19 -23.23
N MET A 11 0.48 -3.02 -22.66
CA MET A 11 0.87 -1.84 -23.40
C MET A 11 1.79 -0.93 -22.60
N ASN A 12 2.71 -0.27 -23.30
CA ASN A 12 3.42 0.88 -22.79
C ASN A 12 2.63 2.15 -23.16
N THR A 13 2.14 2.89 -22.17
CA THR A 13 1.33 4.10 -22.39
C THR A 13 2.18 5.37 -22.57
N GLY A 14 3.51 5.24 -22.42
CA GLY A 14 4.46 6.34 -22.29
C GLY A 14 4.53 6.92 -20.87
N ARG A 15 3.64 6.48 -19.96
CA ARG A 15 3.59 6.90 -18.55
C ARG A 15 3.63 5.73 -17.57
N ASP A 16 3.11 4.58 -17.98
CA ASP A 16 3.08 3.35 -17.22
C ASP A 16 3.06 2.14 -18.15
N VAL A 17 3.25 0.96 -17.57
CA VAL A 17 2.94 -0.31 -18.22
C VAL A 17 1.57 -0.75 -17.71
N THR A 18 0.63 -0.90 -18.64
CA THR A 18 -0.76 -1.28 -18.33
C THR A 18 -1.10 -2.60 -19.00
N MET A 19 -1.71 -3.52 -18.27
CA MET A 19 -2.35 -4.71 -18.81
C MET A 19 -3.88 -4.53 -18.69
N ALA A 20 -4.54 -4.27 -19.82
CA ALA A 20 -5.99 -4.13 -19.89
C ALA A 20 -6.65 -5.50 -20.14
N ILE A 21 -7.66 -5.85 -19.35
CA ILE A 21 -8.47 -7.06 -19.61
C ILE A 21 -9.38 -6.78 -20.80
N ARG A 22 -9.44 -7.69 -21.76
CA ARG A 22 -10.32 -7.50 -22.94
C ARG A 22 -11.78 -7.51 -22.52
N GLU A 23 -12.56 -6.59 -23.09
CA GLU A 23 -14.01 -6.47 -22.84
C GLU A 23 -14.79 -7.59 -23.53
N ASP A 24 -14.71 -8.79 -22.95
CA ASP A 24 -15.49 -9.96 -23.34
C ASP A 24 -15.96 -10.66 -22.06
N PRO A 25 -17.23 -11.10 -21.96
CA PRO A 25 -17.73 -11.83 -20.80
C PRO A 25 -16.87 -13.06 -20.41
N SER A 26 -16.26 -13.71 -21.40
CA SER A 26 -15.31 -14.82 -21.18
C SER A 26 -14.02 -14.39 -20.48
N ASN A 27 -13.73 -13.09 -20.37
CA ASN A 27 -12.55 -12.55 -19.68
C ASN A 27 -12.87 -11.90 -18.32
N TYR A 28 -14.14 -11.75 -17.96
CA TYR A 28 -14.49 -11.11 -16.69
C TYR A 28 -14.06 -11.95 -15.48
N ILE A 29 -13.32 -11.32 -14.57
CA ILE A 29 -12.95 -11.87 -13.27
C ILE A 29 -13.57 -10.97 -12.20
N THR A 30 -14.25 -11.61 -11.24
CA THR A 30 -14.89 -10.92 -10.13
C THR A 30 -14.20 -11.23 -8.80
N ILE A 31 -14.00 -10.19 -8.00
CA ILE A 31 -13.59 -10.27 -6.60
C ILE A 31 -14.87 -10.39 -5.78
N LEU A 32 -14.99 -11.50 -5.04
CA LEU A 32 -16.18 -11.86 -4.26
C LEU A 32 -15.93 -11.89 -2.75
N THR A 33 -14.67 -11.82 -2.33
CA THR A 33 -14.24 -12.11 -0.95
C THR A 33 -13.29 -11.03 -0.43
N GLY A 34 -13.11 -10.98 0.89
CA GLY A 34 -12.29 -9.98 1.57
C GLY A 34 -13.16 -9.08 2.46
N PRO A 35 -12.85 -7.78 2.59
CA PRO A 35 -13.63 -6.86 3.42
C PRO A 35 -14.88 -6.32 2.70
N PHE A 36 -15.31 -6.94 1.61
CA PHE A 36 -16.28 -6.38 0.68
C PHE A 36 -17.62 -7.12 0.73
N SER A 37 -18.70 -6.35 0.75
CA SER A 37 -20.07 -6.85 0.57
C SER A 37 -20.54 -6.83 -0.90
N TYR A 38 -19.80 -6.12 -1.77
CA TYR A 38 -20.12 -5.97 -3.19
C TYR A 38 -19.22 -6.83 -4.08
N ARG A 39 -19.69 -7.07 -5.29
CA ARG A 39 -18.93 -7.70 -6.37
C ARG A 39 -18.15 -6.65 -7.16
N PHE A 40 -16.84 -6.88 -7.30
CA PHE A 40 -15.97 -6.00 -8.08
C PHE A 40 -15.41 -6.73 -9.30
N ARG A 41 -15.56 -6.15 -10.49
CA ARG A 41 -14.98 -6.68 -11.73
C ARG A 41 -13.63 -6.03 -11.99
N ILE A 42 -12.62 -6.86 -12.23
CA ILE A 42 -11.27 -6.41 -12.56
C ILE A 42 -11.29 -5.76 -13.95
N TYR A 43 -10.70 -4.57 -14.02
CA TYR A 43 -10.67 -3.75 -15.22
C TYR A 43 -9.28 -3.72 -15.85
N GLN A 44 -8.25 -3.45 -15.05
CA GLN A 44 -6.87 -3.36 -15.53
C GLN A 44 -5.85 -3.62 -14.42
N LEU A 45 -4.63 -3.91 -14.84
CA LEU A 45 -3.45 -3.94 -13.99
C LEU A 45 -2.47 -2.85 -14.45
N LYS A 46 -1.85 -2.16 -13.50
CA LYS A 46 -0.82 -1.13 -13.75
C LYS A 46 0.44 -1.43 -12.97
N ILE A 47 1.59 -1.13 -13.56
CA ILE A 47 2.90 -1.33 -12.95
C ILE A 47 3.55 0.03 -12.70
N HIS A 48 3.85 0.30 -11.44
CA HIS A 48 4.61 1.43 -10.95
C HIS A 48 6.01 0.95 -10.57
N PHE A 49 7.05 1.67 -10.99
CA PHE A 49 8.42 1.28 -10.72
C PHE A 49 9.38 2.47 -10.67
N GLY A 50 10.47 2.27 -9.92
CA GLY A 50 11.52 3.25 -9.73
C GLY A 50 12.68 3.04 -10.68
N THR A 51 13.54 4.06 -10.80
CA THR A 51 14.83 3.94 -11.49
C THR A 51 15.86 3.16 -10.68
N VAL A 52 15.62 2.99 -9.37
CA VAL A 52 16.46 2.23 -8.43
C VAL A 52 15.63 1.19 -7.66
N ASP A 53 16.33 0.24 -7.03
CA ASP A 53 15.73 -0.97 -6.46
C ASP A 53 14.94 -0.76 -5.16
N ASN A 54 15.15 0.36 -4.47
CA ASN A 54 14.57 0.68 -3.16
C ASN A 54 13.68 1.92 -3.18
N ALA A 55 13.21 2.35 -4.37
CA ALA A 55 12.39 3.55 -4.52
C ALA A 55 11.45 3.43 -5.73
N GLY A 56 10.65 2.37 -5.78
CA GLY A 56 9.75 2.09 -6.90
C GLY A 56 8.32 1.71 -6.55
N SER A 57 8.01 1.47 -5.27
CA SER A 57 6.63 1.34 -4.81
C SER A 57 6.06 2.70 -4.38
N GLU A 58 4.76 2.88 -4.57
CA GLU A 58 4.05 4.09 -4.11
C GLU A 58 3.73 3.99 -2.62
N HIS A 59 3.28 2.82 -2.17
CA HIS A 59 3.15 2.50 -0.76
C HIS A 59 4.50 2.14 -0.16
N THR A 60 4.66 2.41 1.14
CA THR A 60 5.83 2.00 1.92
C THR A 60 5.40 1.28 3.19
N ILE A 61 6.22 0.33 3.64
CA ILE A 61 6.01 -0.40 4.90
C ILE A 61 7.14 -0.01 5.85
N GLY A 62 6.79 0.60 7.00
CA GLY A 62 7.80 1.10 7.93
C GLY A 62 8.77 2.13 7.30
N GLY A 63 8.30 2.89 6.31
CA GLY A 63 9.12 3.83 5.55
C GLY A 63 9.98 3.21 4.44
N GLN A 64 9.96 1.89 4.27
CA GLN A 64 10.71 1.20 3.22
C GLN A 64 9.88 1.05 1.94
N SER A 65 10.50 1.36 0.80
CA SER A 65 9.93 1.18 -0.54
C SER A 65 10.51 -0.07 -1.21
N PHE A 66 9.75 -0.63 -2.15
CA PHE A 66 10.10 -1.81 -2.94
C PHE A 66 10.52 -1.41 -4.36
N ALA A 67 10.99 -2.37 -5.16
CA ALA A 67 11.52 -2.10 -6.51
C ALA A 67 10.43 -1.67 -7.49
N ALA A 68 9.22 -2.18 -7.30
CA ALA A 68 8.01 -1.83 -8.04
C ALA A 68 6.77 -2.15 -7.21
N GLU A 69 5.62 -1.66 -7.68
CA GLU A 69 4.31 -1.97 -7.14
C GLU A 69 3.32 -2.16 -8.28
N ILE A 70 2.50 -3.21 -8.17
CA ILE A 70 1.45 -3.53 -9.12
C ILE A 70 0.11 -3.16 -8.51
N HIS A 71 -0.70 -2.45 -9.29
CA HIS A 71 -2.07 -2.10 -8.96
C HIS A 71 -3.04 -2.87 -9.82
N LEU A 72 -3.82 -3.74 -9.20
CA LEU A 72 -4.96 -4.39 -9.83
C LEU A 72 -6.23 -3.60 -9.51
N ILE A 73 -6.80 -2.97 -10.52
CA ILE A 73 -7.94 -2.06 -10.38
C ILE A 73 -9.21 -2.78 -10.78
N ALA A 74 -10.21 -2.74 -9.91
CA ALA A 74 -11.53 -3.31 -10.11
C ALA A 74 -12.62 -2.29 -9.78
N TYR A 75 -13.79 -2.41 -10.42
CA TYR A 75 -14.92 -1.52 -10.18
C TYR A 75 -16.14 -2.28 -9.69
N ASN A 76 -16.97 -1.61 -8.89
CA ASN A 76 -18.16 -2.17 -8.27
C ASN A 76 -19.26 -2.38 -9.32
N THR A 77 -19.58 -3.63 -9.62
CA THR A 77 -20.60 -3.99 -10.61
C THR A 77 -22.00 -4.11 -10.02
N ASP A 78 -22.14 -4.06 -8.70
CA ASP A 78 -23.46 -4.08 -8.06
C ASP A 78 -24.07 -2.68 -8.01
N LEU A 79 -23.23 -1.63 -7.98
CA LEU A 79 -23.68 -0.24 -7.91
C LEU A 79 -23.57 0.52 -9.24
N TYR A 80 -22.70 0.08 -10.15
CA TYR A 80 -22.36 0.85 -11.36
C TYR A 80 -22.25 -0.04 -12.59
N ASP A 81 -22.77 0.45 -13.72
CA ASP A 81 -22.78 -0.28 -14.99
C ASP A 81 -21.38 -0.42 -15.62
N ASN A 82 -20.54 0.61 -15.43
CA ASN A 82 -19.23 0.69 -16.08
C ASN A 82 -18.18 1.36 -15.20
N TYR A 83 -16.91 1.12 -15.53
CA TYR A 83 -15.75 1.67 -14.83
C TYR A 83 -15.81 3.20 -14.71
N THR A 84 -16.20 3.91 -15.76
CA THR A 84 -16.23 5.39 -15.78
C THR A 84 -17.21 5.95 -14.74
N SER A 85 -18.41 5.38 -14.65
CA SER A 85 -19.41 5.78 -13.64
C SER A 85 -18.97 5.45 -12.21
N ALA A 86 -18.36 4.28 -12.01
CA ALA A 86 -17.82 3.85 -10.73
C ALA A 86 -16.66 4.74 -10.27
N LEU A 87 -15.76 5.13 -11.18
CA LEU A 87 -14.60 5.94 -10.88
C LEU A 87 -14.96 7.29 -10.25
N ALA A 88 -16.08 7.88 -10.67
CA ALA A 88 -16.56 9.16 -10.17
C ALA A 88 -17.45 9.05 -8.92
N SER A 89 -17.67 7.84 -8.40
CA SER A 89 -18.69 7.58 -7.39
C SER A 89 -18.17 6.87 -6.13
N PRO A 90 -18.77 7.11 -4.95
CA PRO A 90 -18.38 6.46 -3.70
C PRO A 90 -18.43 4.93 -3.79
N HIS A 91 -17.51 4.23 -3.10
CA HIS A 91 -17.43 2.75 -3.13
C HIS A 91 -17.33 2.15 -4.55
N GLY A 92 -16.92 2.95 -5.54
CA GLY A 92 -16.87 2.54 -6.92
C GLY A 92 -15.64 1.72 -7.27
N ILE A 93 -14.49 1.97 -6.63
CA ILE A 93 -13.22 1.35 -7.01
C ILE A 93 -12.61 0.57 -5.86
N VAL A 94 -12.07 -0.61 -6.18
CA VAL A 94 -11.14 -1.36 -5.34
C VAL A 94 -9.82 -1.47 -6.08
N ALA A 95 -8.73 -1.18 -5.38
CA ALA A 95 -7.38 -1.35 -5.91
C ALA A 95 -6.58 -2.30 -5.00
N ILE A 96 -6.07 -3.39 -5.58
CA ILE A 96 -5.17 -4.31 -4.88
C ILE A 96 -3.73 -3.92 -5.22
N ALA A 97 -2.97 -3.50 -4.21
CA ALA A 97 -1.56 -3.19 -4.28
C ALA A 97 -0.71 -4.43 -3.95
N ILE A 98 0.25 -4.71 -4.81
CA ILE A 98 1.15 -5.86 -4.71
C ILE A 98 2.58 -5.36 -4.86
N PHE A 99 3.39 -5.52 -3.81
CA PHE A 99 4.81 -5.15 -3.88
C PHE A 99 5.62 -6.12 -4.73
N ALA A 100 6.60 -5.61 -5.45
CA ALA A 100 7.59 -6.40 -6.17
C ALA A 100 8.96 -6.28 -5.50
N MET A 101 9.47 -7.40 -5.00
CA MET A 101 10.76 -7.49 -4.32
C MET A 101 11.79 -8.18 -5.21
N LEU A 102 13.02 -7.68 -5.21
CA LEU A 102 14.10 -8.31 -5.94
C LEU A 102 14.45 -9.70 -5.36
N SER A 103 14.69 -10.64 -6.28
CA SER A 103 15.14 -12.00 -5.97
C SER A 103 16.09 -12.48 -7.07
N GLU A 104 16.97 -13.43 -6.73
CA GLU A 104 17.82 -14.12 -7.71
C GLU A 104 17.02 -15.04 -8.62
N LYS A 105 15.91 -15.59 -8.10
CA LYS A 105 14.97 -16.42 -8.86
C LYS A 105 13.67 -15.67 -9.06
N THR A 106 13.14 -15.70 -10.28
CA THR A 106 11.79 -15.22 -10.55
C THR A 106 10.79 -16.09 -9.79
N GLY A 107 9.74 -15.47 -9.27
CA GLY A 107 8.50 -16.19 -9.05
C GLY A 107 7.85 -16.47 -10.40
N ASN A 108 7.07 -17.55 -10.51
CA ASN A 108 6.26 -17.81 -11.71
C ASN A 108 5.32 -16.62 -12.00
N GLU A 109 5.05 -15.80 -10.98
CA GLU A 109 4.02 -14.78 -11.01
C GLU A 109 4.28 -13.64 -11.98
N PHE A 110 5.54 -13.20 -12.11
CA PHE A 110 5.88 -12.06 -12.95
C PHE A 110 6.35 -12.45 -14.35
N ASP A 111 6.74 -13.71 -14.55
CA ASP A 111 7.33 -14.19 -15.81
C ASP A 111 6.36 -14.12 -16.99
N VAL A 112 5.06 -14.29 -16.73
CA VAL A 112 4.02 -14.25 -17.77
C VAL A 112 3.99 -12.90 -18.49
N ILE A 113 4.17 -11.80 -17.73
CA ILE A 113 4.18 -10.44 -18.26
C ILE A 113 5.61 -10.02 -18.63
N GLY A 114 6.59 -10.41 -17.80
CA GLY A 114 7.97 -9.98 -17.93
C GLY A 114 8.63 -10.36 -19.26
N LYS A 115 8.28 -11.54 -19.81
CA LYS A 115 8.77 -11.98 -21.13
C LYS A 115 8.36 -11.07 -22.28
N GLU A 116 7.31 -10.27 -22.12
CA GLU A 116 6.78 -9.38 -23.15
C GLU A 116 7.35 -7.96 -23.06
N PHE A 117 8.17 -7.63 -22.04
CA PHE A 117 8.67 -6.26 -21.84
C PHE A 117 9.53 -5.75 -22.99
N GLU A 118 10.34 -6.60 -23.61
CA GLU A 118 11.14 -6.21 -24.78
C GLU A 118 10.27 -5.91 -26.01
N ASN A 119 9.05 -6.44 -26.03
CA ASN A 119 8.11 -6.32 -27.13
C ASN A 119 7.17 -5.10 -27.02
N ILE A 120 7.27 -4.33 -25.91
CA ILE A 120 6.51 -3.10 -25.63
C ILE A 120 7.43 -1.97 -25.14
N ARG A 121 8.62 -1.87 -25.73
CA ARG A 121 9.66 -0.94 -25.27
C ARG A 121 9.26 0.52 -25.49
N PHE A 122 8.57 0.82 -26.58
CA PHE A 122 8.22 2.19 -26.97
C PHE A 122 6.76 2.52 -26.64
N LYS A 123 6.47 3.80 -26.43
CA LYS A 123 5.10 4.26 -26.20
C LYS A 123 4.18 3.78 -27.32
N GLY A 124 2.99 3.34 -26.96
CA GLY A 124 1.97 2.91 -27.92
C GLY A 124 2.12 1.47 -28.40
N GLU A 125 3.26 0.82 -28.15
CA GLU A 125 3.43 -0.61 -28.44
C GLU A 125 2.55 -1.46 -27.53
N LYS A 126 1.98 -2.51 -28.12
CA LYS A 126 0.98 -3.38 -27.49
C LYS A 126 1.28 -4.85 -27.80
N ARG A 127 1.02 -5.72 -26.82
CA ARG A 127 1.08 -7.18 -26.98
C ARG A 127 -0.15 -7.84 -26.37
N ASN A 128 -0.71 -8.76 -27.13
CA ASN A 128 -1.77 -9.63 -26.64
C ASN A 128 -1.13 -10.72 -25.78
N ILE A 129 -1.62 -10.86 -24.55
CA ILE A 129 -1.27 -11.99 -23.70
C ILE A 129 -2.52 -12.83 -23.54
N SER A 130 -2.50 -14.00 -24.17
CA SER A 130 -3.65 -14.91 -24.19
C SER A 130 -3.58 -15.92 -23.07
N GLN A 131 -4.75 -16.34 -22.60
CA GLN A 131 -4.90 -17.46 -21.66
C GLN A 131 -4.12 -17.30 -20.34
N VAL A 132 -3.95 -16.07 -19.88
CA VAL A 132 -3.27 -15.72 -18.62
C VAL A 132 -4.16 -16.09 -17.45
N LEU A 133 -3.60 -16.79 -16.47
CA LEU A 133 -4.26 -16.98 -15.19
C LEU A 133 -3.88 -15.82 -14.28
N LEU A 134 -4.84 -15.01 -13.85
CA LEU A 134 -4.55 -13.87 -12.98
C LEU A 134 -4.00 -14.29 -11.61
N ALA A 135 -4.38 -15.49 -11.15
CA ALA A 135 -3.82 -16.11 -9.96
C ALA A 135 -2.34 -16.48 -10.10
N ASP A 136 -1.80 -16.53 -11.33
CA ASP A 136 -0.36 -16.58 -11.52
C ASP A 136 0.23 -15.21 -11.24
N ILE A 137 -0.38 -14.07 -11.58
CA ILE A 137 0.26 -12.75 -11.36
C ILE A 137 0.19 -12.24 -9.90
N ILE A 138 -0.70 -12.81 -9.10
CA ILE A 138 -0.98 -12.37 -7.72
C ILE A 138 -0.34 -13.33 -6.72
N PRO A 139 0.34 -12.83 -5.67
CA PRO A 139 0.98 -13.69 -4.68
C PRO A 139 -0.06 -14.46 -3.87
N LYS A 140 0.24 -15.72 -3.57
CA LYS A 140 -0.60 -16.55 -2.70
C LYS A 140 -0.50 -16.10 -1.25
N THR A 141 -1.46 -15.29 -0.81
CA THR A 141 -1.66 -14.84 0.58
C THR A 141 -3.11 -14.44 0.79
N ASP A 142 -3.62 -14.68 2.00
CA ASP A 142 -4.91 -14.14 2.44
C ASP A 142 -4.73 -12.92 3.34
N HIS A 143 -3.49 -12.57 3.69
CA HIS A 143 -3.18 -11.46 4.58
C HIS A 143 -3.07 -10.14 3.84
N TYR A 144 -3.75 -9.10 4.35
CA TYR A 144 -3.74 -7.78 3.76
C TYR A 144 -3.96 -6.67 4.79
N MET A 145 -3.63 -5.45 4.37
CA MET A 145 -4.09 -4.21 5.00
C MET A 145 -5.07 -3.49 4.08
N THR A 146 -5.98 -2.70 4.63
CA THR A 146 -6.97 -1.95 3.85
C THR A 146 -7.27 -0.59 4.44
N TYR A 147 -7.49 0.39 3.57
CA TYR A 147 -7.88 1.75 3.92
C TYR A 147 -8.59 2.43 2.73
N GLU A 148 -9.32 3.51 3.00
CA GLU A 148 -9.94 4.34 1.96
C GLU A 148 -8.98 5.42 1.46
N GLY A 149 -8.90 5.61 0.15
CA GLY A 149 -7.98 6.56 -0.45
C GLY A 149 -8.40 6.98 -1.85
N SER A 150 -7.40 7.42 -2.61
CA SER A 150 -7.59 7.93 -3.96
C SER A 150 -6.88 7.05 -4.99
N LEU A 151 -7.19 7.29 -6.27
CA LEU A 151 -6.25 6.93 -7.33
C LEU A 151 -4.92 7.68 -7.15
N THR A 152 -3.84 7.06 -7.60
CA THR A 152 -2.49 7.67 -7.62
C THR A 152 -2.14 8.31 -8.96
N GLN A 153 -3.09 8.26 -9.91
CA GLN A 153 -2.98 8.85 -11.25
C GLN A 153 -3.77 10.17 -11.36
N PRO A 154 -3.53 10.99 -12.40
CA PRO A 154 -4.26 12.24 -12.60
C PRO A 154 -5.77 12.06 -12.52
N GLY A 155 -6.44 13.00 -11.85
CA GLY A 155 -7.84 12.91 -11.46
C GLY A 155 -8.01 12.63 -9.97
N CYS A 156 -7.08 11.86 -9.36
CA CYS A 156 -6.95 11.65 -7.91
C CYS A 156 -8.29 11.39 -7.20
N GLN A 157 -9.24 10.70 -7.85
CA GLN A 157 -10.58 10.50 -7.31
C GLN A 157 -10.50 9.70 -6.00
N GLU A 158 -11.12 10.23 -4.94
CA GLU A 158 -11.18 9.63 -3.59
C GLU A 158 -12.27 8.54 -3.51
N THR A 159 -12.25 7.62 -4.47
CA THR A 159 -13.28 6.57 -4.64
C THR A 159 -12.72 5.15 -4.45
N VAL A 160 -11.46 5.05 -3.99
CA VAL A 160 -10.69 3.81 -3.96
C VAL A 160 -10.65 3.22 -2.56
N THR A 161 -11.09 1.97 -2.42
CA THR A 161 -10.71 1.14 -1.28
C THR A 161 -9.45 0.35 -1.62
N TRP A 162 -8.35 0.64 -0.92
CA TRP A 162 -7.08 -0.03 -1.11
C TRP A 162 -7.03 -1.36 -0.35
N ILE A 163 -6.46 -2.38 -0.99
CA ILE A 163 -6.07 -3.66 -0.39
C ILE A 163 -4.57 -3.84 -0.64
N ILE A 164 -3.74 -3.76 0.38
CA ILE A 164 -2.30 -3.99 0.28
C ILE A 164 -2.01 -5.41 0.72
N LEU A 165 -1.54 -6.28 -0.19
CA LEU A 165 -1.23 -7.67 0.15
C LEU A 165 0.04 -7.78 1.00
N ASN A 166 -0.01 -8.59 2.06
CA ASN A 166 1.12 -8.86 2.94
C ASN A 166 2.01 -9.99 2.41
N LYS A 167 2.30 -9.96 1.11
CA LYS A 167 3.27 -10.83 0.47
C LYS A 167 3.68 -10.17 -0.86
N PRO A 168 4.98 -9.94 -1.09
CA PRO A 168 5.43 -9.44 -2.37
C PRO A 168 5.43 -10.56 -3.42
N ILE A 169 5.46 -10.16 -4.68
CA ILE A 169 5.95 -11.01 -5.77
C ILE A 169 7.46 -10.83 -5.92
N TYR A 170 8.12 -11.84 -6.48
CA TYR A 170 9.57 -11.81 -6.68
C TYR A 170 9.91 -11.53 -8.14
N VAL A 171 10.72 -10.50 -8.36
CA VAL A 171 11.16 -10.05 -9.68
C VAL A 171 12.68 -10.10 -9.79
N THR A 172 13.19 -10.44 -10.96
CA THR A 172 14.65 -10.44 -11.17
C THR A 172 15.18 -9.06 -11.54
N LYS A 173 16.50 -8.88 -11.34
CA LYS A 173 17.22 -7.71 -11.83
C LYS A 173 17.08 -7.52 -13.33
N ILE A 174 16.99 -8.60 -14.11
CA ILE A 174 16.82 -8.56 -15.57
C ILE A 174 15.46 -7.95 -15.92
N GLN A 175 14.37 -8.45 -15.31
CA GLN A 175 13.02 -7.91 -15.53
C GLN A 175 12.89 -6.45 -15.11
N MET A 176 13.47 -6.08 -13.96
CA MET A 176 13.49 -4.68 -13.53
C MET A 176 14.29 -3.80 -14.49
N ARG A 177 15.39 -4.31 -15.07
CA ARG A 177 16.16 -3.59 -16.08
C ARG A 177 15.36 -3.39 -17.36
N GLN A 178 14.61 -4.39 -17.81
CA GLN A 178 13.74 -4.28 -18.99
C GLN A 178 12.68 -3.20 -18.79
N LEU A 179 12.00 -3.15 -17.63
CA LEU A 179 11.06 -2.07 -17.29
C LEU A 179 11.72 -0.68 -17.36
N ARG A 180 12.90 -0.54 -16.75
CA ARG A 180 13.66 0.73 -16.71
C ARG A 180 14.29 1.12 -18.06
N GLN A 181 14.25 0.26 -19.06
CA GLN A 181 14.74 0.52 -20.42
C GLN A 181 13.62 0.86 -21.42
N MET A 182 12.37 0.85 -20.97
CA MET A 182 11.25 1.33 -21.76
C MET A 182 11.35 2.84 -21.98
N ASN A 183 10.72 3.32 -23.04
CA ASN A 183 10.75 4.70 -23.49
C ASN A 183 9.39 5.38 -23.27
N GLN A 184 9.40 6.66 -22.88
CA GLN A 184 8.20 7.46 -22.73
C GLN A 184 7.59 7.90 -24.06
N GLU A 185 8.36 7.82 -25.15
CA GLU A 185 7.95 8.20 -26.49
C GLU A 185 8.10 7.03 -27.47
N GLU A 186 7.64 7.25 -28.70
CA GLU A 186 7.68 6.28 -29.80
C GLU A 186 9.09 6.15 -30.41
N THR A 187 9.99 7.09 -30.09
CA THR A 187 11.30 7.22 -30.72
C THR A 187 12.41 6.59 -29.89
N PRO A 188 13.35 5.85 -30.52
CA PRO A 188 14.61 5.45 -29.89
C PRO A 188 15.42 6.64 -29.40
N GLY A 189 15.99 6.51 -28.19
CA GLY A 189 16.79 7.56 -27.56
C GLY A 189 16.00 8.63 -26.82
N SER A 190 14.66 8.52 -26.78
CA SER A 190 13.81 9.34 -25.92
C SER A 190 14.03 9.03 -24.43
N ILE A 191 13.44 9.86 -23.57
CA ILE A 191 13.51 9.72 -22.12
C ILE A 191 13.02 8.33 -21.72
N LEU A 192 13.79 7.66 -20.85
CA LEU A 192 13.42 6.37 -20.32
C LEU A 192 12.24 6.52 -19.36
N LEU A 193 11.31 5.57 -19.44
CA LEU A 193 10.22 5.43 -18.51
C LEU A 193 10.77 4.97 -17.16
N GLY A 194 10.44 5.71 -16.11
CA GLY A 194 10.82 5.38 -14.74
C GLY A 194 10.31 6.43 -13.77
N ASN A 195 10.29 6.09 -12.49
CA ASN A 195 9.74 6.92 -11.42
C ASN A 195 8.30 7.37 -11.71
N ASN A 196 7.50 6.47 -12.30
CA ASN A 196 6.06 6.66 -12.50
C ASN A 196 5.29 6.42 -11.19
N ILE A 197 5.81 6.97 -10.09
CA ILE A 197 5.34 6.79 -8.72
C ILE A 197 4.92 8.13 -8.14
N ARG A 198 3.82 8.13 -7.41
CA ARG A 198 3.38 9.22 -6.55
C ARG A 198 4.01 9.06 -5.17
N PRO A 199 4.54 10.14 -4.56
CA PRO A 199 5.02 10.10 -3.19
C PRO A 199 3.92 9.73 -2.18
N THR A 200 4.33 9.16 -1.04
CA THR A 200 3.42 8.88 0.08
C THR A 200 2.73 10.15 0.56
N MET A 201 1.42 10.09 0.71
CA MET A 201 0.61 11.21 1.20
C MET A 201 0.26 11.05 2.70
N PRO A 202 -0.02 12.14 3.43
CA PRO A 202 -0.38 12.07 4.84
C PRO A 202 -1.57 11.13 5.11
N LEU A 203 -1.48 10.33 6.18
CA LEU A 203 -2.57 9.43 6.58
C LEU A 203 -3.83 10.21 6.99
N ASN A 204 -3.65 11.41 7.54
CA ASN A 204 -4.72 12.21 8.15
C ASN A 204 -5.46 11.39 9.22
N ARG A 205 -6.80 11.42 9.24
CA ARG A 205 -7.65 10.70 10.20
C ARG A 205 -8.13 9.34 9.71
N ARG A 206 -7.53 8.81 8.63
CA ARG A 206 -7.94 7.54 8.05
C ARG A 206 -7.50 6.37 8.93
N THR A 207 -8.36 5.37 9.05
CA THR A 207 -8.05 4.14 9.77
C THR A 207 -7.51 3.10 8.81
N ILE A 208 -6.38 2.49 9.16
CA ILE A 208 -5.86 1.30 8.47
C ILE A 208 -6.38 0.07 9.22
N ARG A 209 -7.01 -0.84 8.49
CA ARG A 209 -7.49 -2.13 9.02
C ARG A 209 -6.64 -3.26 8.47
N THR A 210 -6.58 -4.37 9.18
CA THR A 210 -5.87 -5.57 8.71
C THR A 210 -6.57 -6.82 9.22
N ASN A 211 -6.44 -7.91 8.48
CA ASN A 211 -6.83 -9.24 8.93
C ASN A 211 -5.64 -10.06 9.47
N ILE A 212 -4.49 -9.43 9.65
CA ILE A 212 -3.29 -10.05 10.22
C ILE A 212 -3.44 -9.98 11.75
N SER A 213 -3.50 -11.14 12.41
CA SER A 213 -3.44 -11.19 13.88
C SER A 213 -2.00 -10.95 14.34
N PRO A 214 -1.75 -9.98 15.23
CA PRO A 214 -0.43 -9.78 15.84
C PRO A 214 0.01 -10.95 16.76
N GLU A 215 -0.90 -11.85 17.13
CA GLU A 215 -0.79 -12.70 18.32
C GLU A 215 -0.13 -14.08 18.07
N ALA A 216 0.58 -14.28 16.96
CA ALA A 216 1.27 -15.54 16.71
C ALA A 216 2.62 -15.72 17.44
N GLN A 217 3.06 -14.76 18.27
CA GLN A 217 4.26 -14.93 19.12
C GLN A 217 4.11 -14.26 20.51
N SER A 218 3.46 -14.96 21.43
CA SER A 218 3.91 -15.23 22.81
C SER A 218 2.73 -15.62 23.70
N LYS A 219 2.76 -16.85 24.23
CA LYS A 219 1.95 -17.22 25.39
C LYS A 219 2.63 -16.65 26.63
N GLU A 220 2.46 -15.35 26.86
CA GLU A 220 2.57 -14.64 28.15
C GLU A 220 2.39 -13.14 27.86
N CYS A 221 1.15 -12.68 27.96
CA CYS A 221 0.83 -11.27 27.77
C CYS A 221 1.12 -10.51 29.07
N SER A 222 2.17 -9.69 29.06
CA SER A 222 2.41 -8.65 30.07
C SER A 222 3.14 -7.47 29.43
N ILE A 223 2.56 -6.89 28.37
CA ILE A 223 3.06 -5.61 27.85
C ILE A 223 1.87 -4.68 27.65
N LYS A 224 1.79 -3.62 28.46
CA LYS A 224 0.87 -2.50 28.27
C LYS A 224 1.07 -1.96 26.85
N LYS A 225 -0.01 -1.84 26.08
CA LYS A 225 -0.01 -1.27 24.73
C LYS A 225 0.35 0.22 24.79
N GLU A 226 1.63 0.54 24.69
CA GLU A 226 2.05 1.89 24.28
C GLU A 226 2.34 1.86 22.77
N LEU A 227 1.37 2.31 21.96
CA LEU A 227 1.59 2.60 20.54
C LEU A 227 2.17 4.01 20.42
N PHE A 228 3.38 4.12 19.86
CA PHE A 228 3.94 5.38 19.43
C PHE A 228 3.87 5.45 17.90
N TYR A 229 3.20 6.47 17.36
CA TYR A 229 3.34 6.86 15.95
C TYR A 229 3.91 8.27 15.88
N THR A 230 4.95 8.44 15.06
CA THR A 230 5.52 9.76 14.77
C THR A 230 4.82 10.32 13.55
N VAL A 231 4.07 11.41 13.73
CA VAL A 231 3.58 12.21 12.61
C VAL A 231 4.78 13.00 12.09
N GLY A 232 5.13 12.84 10.81
CA GLY A 232 6.24 13.54 10.20
C GLY A 232 5.99 15.05 10.17
N GLU A 233 6.64 15.80 11.06
CA GLU A 233 6.78 17.24 10.92
C GLU A 233 7.93 17.54 9.96
N LYS A 234 7.67 18.47 9.03
CA LYS A 234 8.69 19.00 8.13
C LYS A 234 9.86 19.54 8.95
N TYR A 235 11.07 19.23 8.48
CA TYR A 235 12.33 19.82 8.95
C TYR A 235 12.22 21.34 9.11
N GLN A 236 12.39 21.82 10.35
CA GLN A 236 13.25 22.95 10.70
C GLN A 236 13.44 22.99 12.23
N GLY A 237 14.69 22.76 12.67
CA GLY A 237 15.29 23.26 13.92
C GLY A 237 14.54 23.17 15.26
N LEU A 238 15.16 22.44 16.19
CA LEU A 238 15.10 22.55 17.66
C LEU A 238 13.97 21.84 18.47
N SER A 239 14.47 20.95 19.34
CA SER A 239 13.95 20.50 20.65
C SER A 239 12.65 19.69 20.70
N THR A 240 12.80 18.36 20.77
CA THR A 240 11.73 17.43 21.12
C THR A 240 11.37 17.53 22.60
N LYS A 241 10.20 18.11 22.93
CA LYS A 241 9.50 17.81 24.19
C LYS A 241 8.60 16.59 23.97
N LYS A 242 8.90 15.49 24.67
CA LYS A 242 7.98 14.33 24.78
C LYS A 242 6.95 14.66 25.85
N THR A 243 5.68 14.74 25.47
CA THR A 243 4.57 14.81 26.44
C THR A 243 3.93 13.43 26.54
N LYS A 244 4.00 12.84 27.74
CA LYS A 244 3.30 11.61 28.10
C LYS A 244 1.90 12.00 28.57
N ILE A 245 0.86 11.45 27.95
CA ILE A 245 -0.52 11.53 28.46
C ILE A 245 -0.87 10.14 28.95
N THR A 246 -0.82 9.95 30.26
CA THR A 246 -1.39 8.79 30.95
C THR A 246 -2.83 9.10 31.28
N THR A 247 -3.77 8.26 30.84
CA THR A 247 -5.15 8.28 31.34
C THR A 247 -5.16 7.81 32.78
N GLU A 248 -5.81 8.57 33.66
CA GLU A 248 -6.00 8.28 35.08
C GLU A 248 -6.81 7.01 35.27
N GLU A 249 -6.15 5.96 35.76
CA GLU A 249 -6.72 4.94 36.64
C GLU A 249 -5.50 4.25 37.28
N ASP A 250 -5.54 4.02 38.59
CA ASP A 250 -4.48 3.46 39.46
C ASP A 250 -3.55 4.45 40.19
N ALA A 251 -4.10 5.51 40.80
CA ALA A 251 -3.48 6.14 41.97
C ALA A 251 -4.10 5.60 43.26
N ASN A 252 -4.02 4.27 43.48
CA ASN A 252 -4.28 3.71 44.80
C ASN A 252 -3.64 2.33 44.98
N LYS A 253 -2.35 2.31 45.34
CA LYS A 253 -1.70 1.30 46.21
C LYS A 253 -0.18 1.49 46.21
N GLU A 254 0.34 1.70 47.43
CA GLU A 254 1.67 1.30 47.92
C GLU A 254 2.89 1.90 47.20
N SER A 255 3.98 2.35 47.82
CA SER A 255 4.58 2.19 49.16
C SER A 255 5.66 3.28 49.22
N VAL A 256 5.83 4.02 50.33
CA VAL A 256 6.79 3.74 51.41
C VAL A 256 8.23 3.51 50.91
N ASP A 257 9.15 4.28 51.51
CA ASP A 257 10.61 4.27 51.45
C ASP A 257 11.34 5.05 50.33
N ASN A 258 11.81 6.26 50.65
CA ASN A 258 13.21 6.43 51.08
C ASN A 258 13.54 7.88 51.47
N ILE A 259 14.28 7.99 52.57
CA ILE A 259 14.79 9.19 53.23
C ILE A 259 16.10 9.62 52.56
N SER A 260 16.28 10.93 52.35
CA SER A 260 17.58 11.59 52.54
C SER A 260 17.38 13.07 52.83
N GLU A 261 17.83 13.47 54.02
CA GLU A 261 17.93 14.82 54.58
C GLU A 261 18.70 15.80 53.66
N THR A 262 18.36 17.09 53.70
CA THR A 262 19.15 18.15 54.38
C THR A 262 18.49 19.51 54.21
N ASP A 263 18.42 20.22 55.36
CA ASP A 263 18.44 21.68 55.59
C ASP A 263 17.28 22.56 55.07
N ALA A 264 16.80 23.60 55.76
CA ALA A 264 16.82 24.06 57.15
C ALA A 264 15.87 25.29 57.19
N ASP A 265 15.22 25.50 58.34
CA ASP A 265 14.79 26.80 58.90
C ASP A 265 13.62 27.60 58.28
N LYS A 266 12.48 27.59 59.00
CA LYS A 266 11.78 28.73 59.70
C LYS A 266 10.26 28.45 59.78
N GLU A 267 9.71 28.22 60.98
CA GLU A 267 8.94 29.20 61.82
C GLU A 267 7.85 29.92 60.99
N GLU A 268 6.54 29.91 61.30
CA GLU A 268 5.85 30.04 62.58
C GLU A 268 4.32 29.80 62.37
N ASN A 269 3.63 29.37 63.44
CA ASN A 269 2.24 29.67 63.89
C ASN A 269 1.30 30.52 62.97
N MET A 270 -0.03 30.38 62.92
CA MET A 270 -1.07 30.03 63.90
C MET A 270 -2.44 30.08 63.16
N GLU A 271 -3.44 29.32 63.63
CA GLU A 271 -4.90 29.62 63.64
C GLU A 271 -5.62 29.89 62.29
N GLY A 272 -6.82 29.41 61.96
CA GLY A 272 -8.00 29.01 62.73
C GLY A 272 -9.25 29.63 62.05
N LYS A 273 -10.38 28.88 62.05
CA LYS A 273 -11.77 29.22 61.58
C LYS A 273 -12.00 29.20 60.06
N ILE A 274 -12.88 28.36 59.50
CA ILE A 274 -14.35 28.20 59.70
C ILE A 274 -15.12 29.50 59.47
N GLU A 275 -15.50 29.75 58.21
CA GLU A 275 -16.88 29.69 57.68
C GLU A 275 -16.84 29.61 56.15
#